data_AF-A0A967WW55-F1
#
_entry.id   AF-A0A967WW55-F1
#
_cell.length_a   1.000
_cell.length_b   1.000
_cell.length_c   1.000
_cell.angle_alpha   90.00
_cell.angle_beta   90.00
_cell.angle_gamma   90.00
#
_symmetry.space_group_name_H-M   'P 1'
#
loop_
_entity.id
_entity.type
_entity.pdbx_description
1 polymer ?
#
loop_
_entity_poly.entity_id
_entity_poly.type
_entity_poly.pdbx_seq_one_letter_code
_entity_poly.pdbx_strand_id
1 'polypeptide(L)' 'MNLAQVQGASYADIRIIVRRTQEINVKNGVVEGLSDNESQGFGVRVVVDG' A
#
# COMPACT_ATOMS: atom_id res chain seq x y z
N MET A 1 13.47 17.71 8.65
CA MET A 1 13.91 17.58 7.26
C MET A 1 14.24 16.12 6.99
N ASN A 2 13.61 15.50 5.98
CA ASN A 2 13.99 14.14 5.57
C ASN A 2 15.21 14.18 4.62
N LEU A 3 15.83 13.03 4.36
CA LEU A 3 17.05 12.96 3.53
C LEU A 3 16.82 13.57 2.13
N ALA A 4 15.66 13.34 1.52
CA ALA A 4 15.35 13.91 0.20
C ALA A 4 15.31 15.44 0.24
N GLN A 5 14.74 16.05 1.27
CA GLN A 5 14.74 17.51 1.45
C GLN A 5 16.14 18.06 1.73
N VAL A 6 16.95 17.36 2.52
CA VAL A 6 18.36 17.74 2.74
C VAL A 6 19.14 17.71 1.41
N GLN A 7 18.76 16.82 0.49
CA GLN A 7 19.33 16.68 -0.85
C GLN A 7 18.67 17.61 -1.89
N GLY A 8 17.82 18.55 -1.48
CA GLY A 8 17.27 19.60 -2.35
C GLY A 8 15.85 19.36 -2.88
N ALA A 9 15.15 18.32 -2.42
CA ALA A 9 13.73 18.15 -2.77
C ALA A 9 12.86 19.25 -2.15
N SER A 10 11.98 19.89 -2.94
CA SER A 10 10.98 20.84 -2.42
C SER A 10 9.89 20.10 -1.65
N TYR A 11 9.65 18.83 -1.98
CA TYR A 11 8.69 17.98 -1.30
C TYR A 11 9.11 16.51 -1.33
N ALA A 12 8.89 15.80 -0.22
CA ALA A 12 9.04 14.36 -0.18
C ALA A 12 8.07 13.73 0.84
N ASP A 13 7.46 12.60 0.46
CA ASP A 13 6.59 11.79 1.30
C ASP A 13 6.90 10.29 1.16
N ILE A 14 6.48 9.52 2.17
CA ILE A 14 6.42 8.06 2.13
C ILE A 14 5.02 7.64 2.53
N ARG A 15 4.46 6.66 1.79
CA ARG A 15 3.19 6.02 2.10
C ARG A 15 3.43 4.56 2.39
N ILE A 16 3.08 4.12 3.58
CA ILE A 16 3.11 2.71 3.99
C ILE A 16 1.69 2.17 3.90
N ILE A 17 1.51 1.00 3.32
CA ILE A 17 0.22 0.33 3.16
C ILE A 17 0.37 -1.09 3.69
N VAL A 18 -0.51 -1.47 4.60
CA VAL A 18 -0.74 -2.85 5.03
C VAL A 18 -2.19 -3.15 4.74
N ARG A 19 -2.45 -4.24 4.00
CA ARG A 19 -3.78 -4.62 3.56
C ARG A 19 -4.01 -6.10 3.80
N ARG A 20 -5.06 -6.39 4.56
CA ARG A 20 -5.66 -7.72 4.66
C ARG A 20 -6.98 -7.75 3.89
N THR A 21 -7.19 -8.78 3.09
CA THR A 21 -8.42 -9.01 2.31
C THR A 21 -8.91 -10.41 2.62
N GLN A 22 -10.14 -10.52 3.13
CA GLN A 22 -10.78 -11.80 3.39
C GLN A 22 -11.98 -11.96 2.45
N GLU A 23 -12.06 -13.10 1.78
CA GLU A 23 -13.07 -13.39 0.77
C GLU A 23 -13.73 -14.73 1.03
N ILE A 24 -15.05 -14.76 0.92
CA ILE A 24 -15.86 -15.99 0.99
C ILE A 24 -16.67 -16.07 -0.29
N ASN A 25 -16.46 -17.14 -1.05
CA ASN A 25 -17.19 -17.41 -2.28
C ASN A 25 -18.22 -18.52 -2.04
N VAL A 26 -19.48 -18.22 -2.35
CA VAL A 26 -20.62 -19.15 -2.19
C VAL A 26 -21.31 -19.30 -3.54
N LYS A 27 -21.56 -20.54 -3.93
CA LYS A 27 -22.35 -20.87 -5.13
C LYS A 27 -23.41 -21.89 -4.78
N ASN A 28 -24.65 -21.61 -5.20
CA ASN A 28 -25.82 -22.47 -4.93
C ASN A 28 -26.01 -22.81 -3.44
N GLY A 29 -25.67 -21.88 -2.54
CA GLY A 29 -25.78 -22.08 -1.09
C GLY A 29 -24.65 -22.90 -0.47
N VAL A 30 -23.64 -23.29 -1.26
CA VAL A 30 -22.45 -24.03 -0.80
C VAL A 30 -21.22 -23.13 -0.88
N VAL A 31 -20.41 -23.11 0.17
CA VAL A 31 -19.13 -22.40 0.18
C VAL A 31 -18.16 -23.13 -0.76
N GLU A 32 -17.71 -22.44 -1.80
CA GLU A 32 -16.75 -22.96 -2.78
C GLU A 32 -15.31 -22.50 -2.50
N GLY A 33 -15.13 -21.38 -1.79
CA GLY A 33 -13.80 -20.85 -1.50
C GLY A 33 -13.77 -19.91 -0.31
N LEU A 34 -12.67 -19.99 0.44
CA LEU A 34 -12.30 -19.07 1.49
C LEU A 34 -10.86 -18.63 1.20
N SER A 35 -10.62 -17.32 1.13
CA SER A 35 -9.27 -16.77 1.01
C SER A 35 -9.04 -15.68 2.06
N ASP A 36 -7.80 -15.62 2.56
CA ASP A 36 -7.31 -14.56 3.44
C ASP A 36 -5.94 -14.16 2.91
N ASN A 37 -5.84 -12.93 2.41
CA ASN A 37 -4.64 -12.43 1.77
C ASN A 37 -4.12 -11.21 2.52
N GLU A 38 -2.84 -11.25 2.86
CA GLU A 38 -2.13 -10.13 3.49
C GLU A 38 -1.05 -9.60 2.54
N SER A 39 -1.01 -8.29 2.38
CA SER A 39 -0.02 -7.59 1.58
C SER A 39 0.48 -6.37 2.33
N GLN A 40 1.77 -6.08 2.15
CA GLN A 40 2.41 -4.90 2.69
C GLN A 40 3.29 -4.26 1.63
N GLY A 41 3.38 -2.94 1.65
CA GLY A 41 4.20 -2.20 0.71
C GLY A 41 4.37 -0.75 1.13
N PHE A 42 5.34 -0.09 0.51
CA PHE A 42 5.51 1.34 0.68
C PHE A 42 5.83 1.98 -0.66
N GLY A 43 5.38 3.22 -0.83
CA GLY A 43 5.71 4.08 -1.96
C GLY A 43 6.41 5.33 -1.45
N VAL A 44 7.45 5.77 -2.15
CA VAL A 44 8.15 7.02 -1.86
C VAL A 44 7.93 7.97 -3.02
N ARG A 45 7.56 9.22 -2.72
CA ARG A 45 7.43 10.28 -3.71
C ARG A 45 8.36 11.43 -3.36
N VAL A 46 9.13 11.89 -4.35
CA VAL A 46 10.08 13.00 -4.23
C VAL A 46 9.84 13.96 -5.39
N VAL A 47 9.77 15.26 -5.08
CA VAL A 47 9.64 16.34 -6.06
C VAL A 47 10.81 17.31 -5.87
N VAL A 48 11.50 17.61 -6.97
CA VAL A 48 12.58 18.59 -7.05
C VAL A 48 12.08 19.74 -7.91
N ASP A 49 12.37 20.98 -7.51
CA ASP A 49 11.99 22.21 -8.21
C ASP A 49 10.48 22.38 -8.46
N GLY A 50 9.64 21.89 -7.53
CA GLY A 50 8.18 22.05 -7.53
C GLY A 50 7.67 23.27 -6.78
#